data_AF-A0A2H1WYW1-F1
#
_entry.id   AF-A0A2H1WYW1-F1
#
_cell.length_a   1.000
_cell.length_b   1.000
_cell.length_c   1.000
_cell.angle_alpha   90.00
_cell.angle_beta   90.00
_cell.angle_gamma   90.00
#
_symmetry.space_group_name_H-M   'P 1'
#
loop_
_entity.id
_entity.type
_entity.pdbx_description
1 polymer ?
#
loop_
_entity_poly.entity_id
_entity_poly.type
_entity_poly.pdbx_seq_one_letter_code
_entity_poly.pdbx_strand_id
1 'polypeptide(L)'
;IPTSWRPTFLESGTLDLFFELYHLLGGALASLALACLVQLASVRRSLFSSNERAKFLNRLAAGVLRILENTQGLSDPTNYHEFCRLLARLKSNYQLGELVMVDSYPRLIELIAKFTVQSLQMWQFAPNSVHYLLSLWQRMVASVPYVKASEPHLLETYAPGVTAAYIGSRLDSVSCVLREGVEDPLEDLGTVQQQLEQLSVVGRCEYGKTCQLLVAHFDRAAAAYSVEAQPQQIHILQ
;
A
#
# COMPACT_ATOMS: atom_id res chain seq x y z
N ILE A 1 21.88 -13.03 10.31
CA ILE A 1 21.31 -13.43 11.63
C ILE A 1 21.93 -14.76 12.05
N PRO A 2 22.75 -14.78 13.10
CA PRO A 2 23.31 -16.01 13.67
C PRO A 2 22.23 -16.95 14.21
N THR A 3 22.43 -18.27 14.15
CA THR A 3 21.45 -19.26 14.63
C THR A 3 21.19 -19.15 16.14
N SER A 4 22.16 -18.65 16.91
CA SER A 4 22.03 -18.41 18.35
C SER A 4 20.95 -17.40 18.72
N TRP A 5 20.51 -16.55 17.78
CA TRP A 5 19.44 -15.58 18.00
C TRP A 5 18.04 -16.16 17.79
N ARG A 6 17.93 -17.40 17.31
CA ARG A 6 16.66 -18.07 17.05
C ARG A 6 15.70 -18.01 18.27
N PRO A 7 16.13 -18.27 19.52
CA PRO A 7 15.23 -18.20 20.68
C PRO A 7 14.53 -16.84 20.81
N THR A 8 15.25 -15.74 20.59
CA THR A 8 14.71 -14.37 20.69
C THR A 8 13.57 -14.11 19.71
N PHE A 9 13.65 -14.64 18.48
CA PHE A 9 12.59 -14.45 17.47
C PHE A 9 11.41 -15.42 17.63
N LEU A 10 11.60 -16.53 18.35
CA LEU A 10 10.53 -17.50 18.62
C LEU A 10 9.74 -17.15 19.88
N GLU A 11 10.36 -16.42 20.80
CA GLU A 11 9.69 -15.87 21.97
C GLU A 11 8.57 -14.91 21.55
N SER A 12 7.34 -15.17 22.04
CA SER A 12 6.18 -14.35 21.71
C SER A 12 6.35 -12.89 22.13
N GLY A 13 6.88 -12.69 23.34
CA GLY A 13 7.01 -11.37 23.95
C GLY A 13 7.88 -10.41 23.15
N THR A 14 8.84 -10.89 22.36
CA THR A 14 9.72 -10.02 21.58
C THR A 14 8.95 -9.20 20.57
N LEU A 15 8.05 -9.82 19.80
CA LEU A 15 7.29 -9.10 18.77
C LEU A 15 6.23 -8.19 19.41
N ASP A 16 5.55 -8.71 20.43
CA ASP A 16 4.51 -7.98 21.17
C ASP A 16 5.08 -6.72 21.82
N LEU A 17 6.28 -6.81 22.40
CA LEU A 17 7.00 -5.67 22.99
C LEU A 17 7.14 -4.51 22.01
N PHE A 18 7.60 -4.73 20.78
CA PHE A 18 7.79 -3.61 19.84
C PHE A 18 6.46 -3.01 19.38
N PHE A 19 5.41 -3.82 19.25
CA PHE A 19 4.08 -3.28 18.97
C PHE A 19 3.50 -2.50 20.16
N GLU A 20 3.76 -2.93 21.39
CA GLU A 20 3.38 -2.18 22.60
C GLU A 20 4.16 -0.86 22.70
N LEU A 21 5.48 -0.90 22.48
CA LEU A 21 6.31 0.30 22.45
C LEU A 21 5.81 1.30 21.40
N TYR A 22 5.39 0.84 20.21
CA TYR A 22 4.81 1.74 19.22
C TYR A 22 3.55 2.48 19.72
N HIS A 23 2.65 1.80 20.45
CA HIS A 23 1.43 2.44 20.95
C HIS A 23 1.64 3.27 22.21
N LEU A 24 2.61 2.90 23.05
CA LEU A 24 2.93 3.59 24.29
C LEU A 24 3.82 4.83 24.05
N LEU A 25 4.72 4.76 23.08
CA LEU A 25 5.66 5.82 22.77
C LEU A 25 5.04 6.75 21.70
N GLY A 26 5.27 8.05 21.85
CA GLY A 26 4.86 9.06 20.87
C GLY A 26 6.04 9.56 20.02
N GLY A 27 5.74 10.24 18.91
CA GLY A 27 6.71 10.95 18.09
C GLY A 27 7.85 10.05 17.57
N ALA A 28 9.09 10.56 17.64
CA ALA A 28 10.27 9.91 17.08
C ALA A 28 10.63 8.55 17.70
N LEU A 29 10.15 8.23 18.91
CA LEU A 29 10.41 6.93 19.53
C LEU A 29 9.49 5.83 18.94
N ALA A 30 8.28 6.20 18.54
CA ALA A 30 7.36 5.29 17.86
C ALA A 30 7.92 4.84 16.49
N SER A 31 8.60 5.73 15.77
CA SER A 31 9.20 5.40 14.47
C SER A 31 10.36 4.41 14.63
N LEU A 32 11.14 4.50 15.71
CA LEU A 32 12.17 3.51 16.01
C LEU A 32 11.57 2.13 16.32
N ALA A 33 10.44 2.08 17.05
CA ALA A 33 9.72 0.82 17.28
C ALA A 33 9.24 0.20 15.96
N LEU A 34 8.68 1.01 15.05
CA LEU A 34 8.31 0.56 13.71
C LEU A 34 9.52 0.10 12.88
N ALA A 35 10.64 0.82 12.94
CA ALA A 35 11.87 0.42 12.25
C ALA A 35 12.38 -0.93 12.76
N CYS A 36 12.29 -1.19 14.07
CA CYS A 36 12.58 -2.50 14.65
C CYS A 36 11.59 -3.57 14.14
N LEU A 37 10.29 -3.27 14.07
CA LEU A 37 9.29 -4.17 13.49
C LEU A 37 9.59 -4.49 12.02
N VAL A 38 10.08 -3.54 11.23
CA VAL A 38 10.55 -3.78 9.85
C VAL A 38 11.70 -4.81 9.84
N GLN A 39 12.65 -4.71 10.77
CA GLN A 39 13.73 -5.69 10.89
C GLN A 39 13.22 -7.07 11.33
N LEU A 40 12.30 -7.13 12.30
CA LEU A 40 11.66 -8.37 12.75
C LEU A 40 10.86 -9.05 11.61
N ALA A 41 10.13 -8.26 10.82
CA ALA A 41 9.43 -8.74 9.64
C ALA A 41 10.38 -9.24 8.53
N SER A 42 11.65 -8.83 8.56
CA SER A 42 12.70 -9.21 7.60
C SER A 42 13.45 -10.49 7.97
N VAL A 43 13.12 -11.13 9.09
CA VAL A 43 13.83 -12.32 9.55
C VAL A 43 13.71 -13.44 8.51
N ARG A 44 14.86 -13.97 8.10
CA ARG A 44 14.97 -14.95 7.02
C ARG A 44 14.16 -16.22 7.30
N ARG A 45 13.52 -16.76 6.26
CA ARG A 45 12.72 -18.00 6.32
C ARG A 45 13.44 -19.17 7.01
N SER A 46 14.74 -19.36 6.73
CA SER A 46 15.53 -20.48 7.26
C SER A 46 15.76 -20.44 8.77
N LEU A 47 15.41 -19.34 9.46
CA LEU A 47 15.47 -19.30 10.92
C LEU A 47 14.31 -20.05 11.57
N PHE A 48 13.23 -20.32 10.84
CA PHE A 48 12.00 -20.92 11.34
C PHE A 48 11.74 -22.29 10.72
N SER A 49 11.12 -23.20 11.47
CA SER A 49 10.34 -24.30 10.89
C SER A 49 9.04 -23.75 10.28
N SER A 50 8.36 -24.56 9.46
CA SER A 50 7.09 -24.17 8.83
C SER A 50 6.03 -23.74 9.85
N ASN A 51 5.90 -24.47 10.97
CA ASN A 51 4.92 -24.17 12.01
C ASN A 51 5.27 -22.89 12.79
N GLU A 52 6.54 -22.72 13.18
CA GLU A 52 7.00 -21.51 13.88
C GLU A 52 6.83 -20.26 13.00
N ARG A 53 7.10 -20.40 11.69
CA ARG A 53 6.94 -19.31 10.73
C ARG A 53 5.50 -18.88 10.59
N ALA A 54 4.56 -19.83 10.50
CA ALA A 54 3.14 -19.54 10.44
C ALA A 54 2.65 -18.83 11.71
N LYS A 55 3.12 -19.27 12.90
CA LYS A 55 2.80 -18.62 14.18
C LYS A 55 3.37 -17.20 14.26
N PHE A 56 4.62 -17.01 13.85
CA PHE A 56 5.25 -15.69 13.81
C PHE A 56 4.51 -14.75 12.85
N LEU A 57 4.15 -15.23 11.66
CA LEU A 57 3.39 -14.46 10.67
C LEU A 57 2.02 -14.04 11.21
N ASN A 58 1.27 -14.94 11.86
CA ASN A 58 -0.02 -14.60 12.44
C ASN A 58 0.09 -13.49 13.50
N ARG A 59 1.10 -13.54 14.37
CA ARG A 59 1.34 -12.48 15.36
C ARG A 59 1.72 -11.15 14.71
N LEU A 60 2.60 -11.19 13.71
CA LEU A 60 3.01 -10.00 12.97
C LEU A 60 1.82 -9.35 12.26
N ALA A 61 0.98 -10.17 11.61
CA ALA A 61 -0.24 -9.74 10.96
C ALA A 61 -1.25 -9.15 11.95
N ALA A 62 -1.41 -9.75 13.14
CA ALA A 62 -2.28 -9.23 14.19
C ALA A 62 -1.82 -7.85 14.69
N GLY A 63 -0.51 -7.65 14.89
CA GLY A 63 0.02 -6.35 15.28
C GLY A 63 -0.13 -5.29 14.18
N VAL A 64 0.12 -5.64 12.91
CA VAL A 64 -0.15 -4.75 11.76
C VAL A 64 -1.63 -4.39 11.68
N LEU A 65 -2.52 -5.38 11.86
CA LEU A 65 -3.96 -5.15 11.87
C LEU A 65 -4.36 -4.16 12.97
N ARG A 66 -3.80 -4.29 14.17
CA ARG A 66 -4.07 -3.37 15.29
C ARG A 66 -3.68 -1.92 14.96
N ILE A 67 -2.57 -1.71 14.24
CA ILE A 67 -2.15 -0.37 13.77
C ILE A 67 -3.12 0.17 12.70
N LEU A 68 -3.62 -0.69 11.82
CA LEU A 68 -4.60 -0.28 10.81
C LEU A 68 -5.98 0.04 11.41
N GLU A 69 -6.37 -0.66 12.48
CA GLU A 69 -7.63 -0.41 13.20
C GLU A 69 -7.54 0.82 14.11
N ASN A 70 -6.36 1.07 14.68
CA ASN A 70 -6.06 2.24 15.47
C ASN A 70 -4.87 2.99 14.86
N THR A 71 -5.17 3.94 13.97
CA THR A 71 -4.20 4.74 13.20
C THR A 71 -3.43 5.77 14.04
N GLN A 72 -3.33 5.56 15.35
CA GLN A 72 -2.58 6.41 16.28
C GLN A 72 -1.13 6.54 15.80
N GLY A 73 -0.64 7.77 15.72
CA GLY A 73 0.74 8.06 15.36
C GLY A 73 1.03 8.02 13.84
N LEU A 74 0.10 7.58 12.99
CA LEU A 74 0.24 7.63 11.53
C LEU A 74 0.05 9.04 10.94
N SER A 75 -0.36 10.02 11.75
CA SER A 75 -0.32 11.44 11.38
C SER A 75 1.10 12.02 11.38
N ASP A 76 2.08 11.30 11.91
CA ASP A 76 3.50 11.65 11.81
C ASP A 76 4.10 11.04 10.52
N PRO A 77 4.74 11.83 9.63
CA PRO A 77 5.27 11.33 8.37
C PRO A 77 6.34 10.23 8.52
N THR A 78 7.12 10.26 9.61
CA THR A 78 8.19 9.27 9.85
C THR A 78 7.58 7.92 10.24
N ASN A 79 6.63 7.94 11.17
CA ASN A 79 5.87 6.74 11.55
C ASN A 79 5.13 6.16 10.34
N TYR A 80 4.47 7.02 9.56
CA TYR A 80 3.77 6.63 8.36
C TYR A 80 4.68 5.93 7.35
N HIS A 81 5.87 6.50 7.13
CA HIS A 81 6.87 5.94 6.23
C HIS A 81 7.35 4.56 6.71
N GLU A 82 7.72 4.43 7.98
CA GLU A 82 8.14 3.14 8.56
C GLU A 82 7.03 2.09 8.51
N PHE A 83 5.78 2.50 8.70
CA PHE A 83 4.65 1.60 8.57
C PHE A 83 4.45 1.12 7.12
N CYS A 84 4.57 2.02 6.13
CA CYS A 84 4.56 1.64 4.71
C CYS A 84 5.69 0.65 4.38
N ARG A 85 6.89 0.88 4.93
CA ARG A 85 8.04 -0.05 4.81
C ARG A 85 7.72 -1.40 5.42
N LEU A 86 7.06 -1.45 6.58
CA LEU A 86 6.65 -2.69 7.24
C LEU A 86 5.69 -3.51 6.37
N LEU A 87 4.66 -2.87 5.79
CA LEU A 87 3.71 -3.54 4.90
C LEU A 87 4.41 -4.11 3.65
N ALA A 88 5.26 -3.33 2.99
CA ALA A 88 6.05 -3.82 1.86
C ALA A 88 6.99 -4.96 2.25
N ARG A 89 7.57 -4.90 3.46
CA ARG A 89 8.45 -5.94 3.97
C ARG A 89 7.71 -7.24 4.25
N LEU A 90 6.50 -7.16 4.83
CA LEU A 90 5.63 -8.31 5.05
C LEU A 90 5.46 -9.12 3.76
N LYS A 91 5.09 -8.47 2.65
CA LYS A 91 4.93 -9.18 1.38
C LYS A 91 6.25 -9.64 0.74
N SER A 92 7.32 -8.88 0.88
CA SER A 92 8.61 -9.33 0.31
C SER A 92 9.21 -10.53 1.04
N ASN A 93 8.90 -10.71 2.33
CA ASN A 93 9.41 -11.82 3.12
C ASN A 93 8.46 -13.03 3.17
N TYR A 94 7.14 -12.83 3.04
CA TYR A 94 6.14 -13.90 3.09
C TYR A 94 5.42 -14.07 1.76
N GLN A 95 5.30 -15.32 1.30
CA GLN A 95 4.62 -15.63 0.05
C GLN A 95 3.11 -15.37 0.18
N LEU A 96 2.44 -15.04 -0.93
CA LEU A 96 0.99 -14.81 -0.89
C LEU A 96 0.23 -16.02 -0.35
N GLY A 97 0.65 -17.24 -0.71
CA GLY A 97 0.10 -18.46 -0.14
C GLY A 97 0.29 -18.64 1.37
N GLU A 98 1.27 -17.96 1.99
CA GLU A 98 1.40 -17.92 3.46
C GLU A 98 0.47 -16.85 4.06
N LEU A 99 0.33 -15.70 3.38
CA LEU A 99 -0.48 -14.58 3.84
C LEU A 99 -1.97 -14.93 3.88
N VAL A 100 -2.50 -15.61 2.86
CA VAL A 100 -3.92 -16.01 2.81
C VAL A 100 -4.30 -17.02 3.90
N MET A 101 -3.31 -17.70 4.50
CA MET A 101 -3.51 -18.66 5.59
C MET A 101 -3.43 -18.00 6.98
N VAL A 102 -3.26 -16.68 7.05
CA VAL A 102 -3.34 -15.93 8.31
C VAL A 102 -4.78 -15.83 8.74
N ASP A 103 -5.06 -16.09 10.01
CA ASP A 103 -6.44 -16.17 10.54
C ASP A 103 -7.24 -14.89 10.30
N SER A 104 -6.58 -13.73 10.37
CA SER A 104 -7.17 -12.41 10.16
C SER A 104 -7.03 -11.87 8.73
N TYR A 105 -6.61 -12.69 7.76
CA TYR A 105 -6.28 -12.24 6.41
C TYR A 105 -7.39 -11.42 5.72
N PRO A 106 -8.68 -11.84 5.71
CA PRO A 106 -9.73 -11.09 5.01
C PRO A 106 -9.87 -9.66 5.52
N ARG A 107 -9.79 -9.48 6.84
CA ARG A 107 -9.86 -8.18 7.49
C ARG A 107 -8.58 -7.37 7.27
N LEU A 108 -7.42 -8.03 7.34
CA LEU A 108 -6.12 -7.39 7.11
C LEU A 108 -6.02 -6.81 5.70
N ILE A 109 -6.34 -7.59 4.66
CA ILE A 109 -6.22 -7.14 3.27
C ILE A 109 -7.22 -6.02 2.95
N GLU A 110 -8.43 -6.07 3.52
CA GLU A 110 -9.42 -4.99 3.44
C GLU A 110 -8.85 -3.67 3.97
N LEU A 111 -8.26 -3.70 5.18
CA LEU A 111 -7.71 -2.48 5.79
C LEU A 111 -6.44 -2.00 5.11
N ILE A 112 -5.57 -2.90 4.62
CA ILE A 112 -4.42 -2.52 3.79
C ILE A 112 -4.88 -1.81 2.51
N ALA A 113 -5.96 -2.29 1.88
CA ALA A 113 -6.54 -1.66 0.71
C ALA A 113 -7.09 -0.25 1.02
N LYS A 114 -7.90 -0.12 2.08
CA LYS A 114 -8.42 1.18 2.53
C LYS A 114 -7.30 2.15 2.84
N PHE A 115 -6.31 1.72 3.63
CA PHE A 115 -5.13 2.52 3.94
C PHE A 115 -4.41 2.96 2.66
N THR A 116 -4.11 2.04 1.74
CA THR A 116 -3.42 2.36 0.49
C THR A 116 -4.18 3.38 -0.35
N VAL A 117 -5.50 3.23 -0.50
CA VAL A 117 -6.33 4.17 -1.24
C VAL A 117 -6.24 5.58 -0.64
N GLN A 118 -6.35 5.69 0.69
CA GLN A 118 -6.19 6.95 1.40
C GLN A 118 -4.77 7.53 1.24
N SER A 119 -3.73 6.69 1.32
CA SER A 119 -2.34 7.09 1.10
C SER A 119 -2.11 7.72 -0.27
N LEU A 120 -2.70 7.12 -1.31
CA LEU A 120 -2.54 7.58 -2.68
C LEU A 120 -3.23 8.92 -2.93
N GLN A 121 -4.34 9.18 -2.23
CA GLN A 121 -5.05 10.46 -2.27
C GLN A 121 -4.30 11.55 -1.49
N MET A 122 -3.65 11.20 -0.38
CA MET A 122 -2.83 12.11 0.44
C MET A 122 -1.36 12.13 -0.01
N TRP A 123 -1.09 12.09 -1.31
CA TRP A 123 0.26 11.91 -1.87
C TRP A 123 1.28 12.98 -1.41
N GLN A 124 0.83 14.19 -1.09
CA GLN A 124 1.68 15.27 -0.58
C GLN A 124 2.26 14.98 0.82
N PHE A 125 1.56 14.17 1.62
CA PHE A 125 1.93 13.93 3.02
C PHE A 125 3.20 13.06 3.14
N ALA A 126 3.39 12.09 2.24
CA ALA A 126 4.53 11.19 2.29
C ALA A 126 4.86 10.60 0.90
N PRO A 127 5.40 11.40 -0.04
CA PRO A 127 5.59 11.00 -1.44
C PRO A 127 6.51 9.77 -1.58
N ASN A 128 7.58 9.70 -0.78
CA ASN A 128 8.51 8.56 -0.77
C ASN A 128 7.88 7.26 -0.27
N SER A 129 6.73 7.33 0.42
CA SER A 129 6.05 6.16 0.97
C SER A 129 5.18 5.44 -0.07
N VAL A 130 4.73 6.15 -1.11
CA VAL A 130 3.89 5.61 -2.19
C VAL A 130 4.54 4.42 -2.88
N HIS A 131 5.86 4.48 -3.10
CA HIS A 131 6.61 3.40 -3.72
C HIS A 131 6.46 2.05 -2.98
N TYR A 132 6.47 2.07 -1.65
CA TYR A 132 6.34 0.85 -0.85
C TYR A 132 4.96 0.20 -1.00
N LEU A 133 3.91 1.02 -1.03
CA LEU A 133 2.55 0.54 -1.18
C LEU A 133 2.30 0.01 -2.60
N LEU A 134 2.74 0.72 -3.64
CA LEU A 134 2.63 0.22 -5.01
C LEU A 134 3.46 -1.06 -5.20
N SER A 135 4.66 -1.14 -4.62
CA SER A 135 5.47 -2.36 -4.65
C SER A 135 4.81 -3.54 -3.92
N LEU A 136 4.13 -3.28 -2.79
CA LEU A 136 3.31 -4.26 -2.09
C LEU A 136 2.24 -4.84 -3.02
N TRP A 137 1.41 -3.99 -3.63
CA TRP A 137 0.31 -4.42 -4.50
C TRP A 137 0.82 -5.10 -5.78
N GLN A 138 1.84 -4.55 -6.42
CA GLN A 138 2.49 -5.16 -7.59
C GLN A 138 2.93 -6.60 -7.27
N ARG A 139 3.63 -6.80 -6.15
CA ARG A 139 4.11 -8.13 -5.73
C ARG A 139 2.98 -9.04 -5.29
N MET A 140 1.91 -8.53 -4.68
CA MET A 140 0.70 -9.29 -4.34
C MET A 140 0.06 -9.85 -5.61
N VAL A 141 -0.29 -8.98 -6.57
CA VAL A 141 -0.94 -9.37 -7.83
C VAL A 141 -0.06 -10.29 -8.66
N ALA A 142 1.23 -9.97 -8.81
CA ALA A 142 2.17 -10.83 -9.55
C ALA A 142 2.32 -12.24 -8.93
N SER A 143 1.95 -12.43 -7.66
CA SER A 143 2.02 -13.73 -6.99
C SER A 143 0.78 -14.59 -7.21
N VAL A 144 -0.35 -14.02 -7.69
CA VAL A 144 -1.63 -14.72 -7.83
C VAL A 144 -1.52 -16.04 -8.62
N PRO A 145 -0.85 -16.09 -9.79
CA PRO A 145 -0.76 -17.34 -10.57
C PRO A 145 -0.05 -18.50 -9.85
N TYR A 146 0.70 -18.19 -8.79
CA TYR A 146 1.49 -19.15 -8.02
C TYR A 146 0.82 -19.57 -6.71
N VAL A 147 -0.34 -19.00 -6.38
CA VAL A 147 -1.09 -19.36 -5.16
C VAL A 147 -1.77 -20.70 -5.38
N LYS A 148 -1.43 -21.68 -4.54
CA LYS A 148 -2.07 -23.01 -4.50
C LYS A 148 -2.98 -23.18 -3.28
N ALA A 149 -3.14 -22.13 -2.47
CA ALA A 149 -3.98 -22.16 -1.28
C ALA A 149 -5.45 -22.26 -1.67
N SER A 150 -6.25 -22.96 -0.85
CA SER A 150 -7.71 -23.01 -0.99
C SER A 150 -8.38 -21.68 -0.62
N GLU A 151 -7.74 -20.90 0.26
CA GLU A 151 -8.28 -19.65 0.76
C GLU A 151 -8.25 -18.52 -0.29
N PRO A 152 -9.29 -17.67 -0.36
CA PRO A 152 -9.39 -16.60 -1.34
C PRO A 152 -8.37 -15.50 -1.06
N HIS A 153 -7.64 -15.07 -2.10
CA HIS A 153 -6.69 -13.95 -1.98
C HIS A 153 -7.34 -12.56 -2.01
N LEU A 154 -8.60 -12.43 -2.45
CA LEU A 154 -9.37 -11.18 -2.48
C LEU A 154 -8.76 -10.00 -3.29
N LEU A 155 -7.58 -10.18 -3.92
CA LEU A 155 -6.92 -9.14 -4.70
C LEU A 155 -7.76 -8.60 -5.87
N GLU A 156 -8.57 -9.42 -6.53
CA GLU A 156 -9.51 -8.98 -7.59
C GLU A 156 -10.58 -8.02 -7.08
N THR A 157 -10.87 -8.05 -5.78
CA THR A 157 -11.81 -7.13 -5.13
C THR A 157 -11.16 -5.77 -4.87
N TYR A 158 -9.91 -5.76 -4.40
CA TYR A 158 -9.27 -4.55 -3.87
C TYR A 158 -8.30 -3.85 -4.82
N ALA A 159 -7.60 -4.60 -5.69
CA ALA A 159 -6.66 -4.03 -6.65
C ALA A 159 -7.29 -2.96 -7.57
N PRO A 160 -8.54 -3.11 -8.07
CA PRO A 160 -9.20 -2.06 -8.85
C PRO A 160 -9.30 -0.73 -8.12
N GLY A 161 -9.61 -0.76 -6.82
CA GLY A 161 -9.73 0.45 -5.99
C GLY A 161 -8.38 1.17 -5.83
N VAL A 162 -7.30 0.41 -5.65
CA VAL A 162 -5.93 0.95 -5.59
C VAL A 162 -5.53 1.56 -6.93
N THR A 163 -5.81 0.88 -8.04
CA THR A 163 -5.54 1.42 -9.38
C THR A 163 -6.32 2.71 -9.64
N ALA A 164 -7.61 2.74 -9.29
CA ALA A 164 -8.45 3.91 -9.43
C ALA A 164 -7.97 5.09 -8.58
N ALA A 165 -7.59 4.83 -7.33
CA ALA A 165 -7.09 5.85 -6.42
C ALA A 165 -5.79 6.49 -6.92
N TYR A 166 -4.85 5.70 -7.46
CA TYR A 166 -3.62 6.24 -8.05
C TYR A 166 -3.91 7.11 -9.28
N ILE A 167 -4.71 6.62 -10.23
CA ILE A 167 -5.02 7.37 -11.46
C ILE A 167 -5.75 8.66 -11.11
N GLY A 168 -6.78 8.55 -10.26
CA GLY A 168 -7.54 9.70 -9.77
C GLY A 168 -6.65 10.73 -9.10
N SER A 169 -5.76 10.32 -8.17
CA SER A 169 -4.93 11.28 -7.44
C SER A 169 -3.92 12.02 -8.33
N ARG A 170 -3.45 11.41 -9.42
CA ARG A 170 -2.58 12.07 -10.42
C ARG A 170 -3.34 13.02 -11.35
N LEU A 171 -4.61 12.76 -11.61
CA LEU A 171 -5.46 13.69 -12.36
C LEU A 171 -5.89 14.86 -11.49
N ASP A 172 -6.27 14.58 -10.23
CA ASP A 172 -6.69 15.59 -9.27
C ASP A 172 -5.54 16.52 -8.87
N SER A 173 -4.28 16.04 -8.90
CA SER A 173 -3.11 16.86 -8.56
C SER A 173 -2.94 18.06 -9.49
N VAL A 174 -3.39 18.00 -10.74
CA VAL A 174 -3.30 19.11 -11.71
C VAL A 174 -3.97 20.36 -11.15
N SER A 175 -5.14 20.22 -10.52
CA SER A 175 -5.86 21.33 -9.92
C SER A 175 -5.11 21.95 -8.75
N CYS A 176 -4.47 21.11 -7.91
CA CYS A 176 -3.65 21.57 -6.79
C CYS A 176 -2.39 22.29 -7.28
N VAL A 177 -1.67 21.74 -8.27
CA VAL A 177 -0.47 22.35 -8.86
C VAL A 177 -0.79 23.74 -9.43
N LEU A 178 -1.85 23.86 -10.23
CA LEU A 178 -2.22 25.13 -10.85
C LEU A 178 -2.71 26.19 -9.86
N ARG A 179 -3.44 25.79 -8.81
CA ARG A 179 -4.07 26.73 -7.87
C ARG A 179 -3.19 27.08 -6.68
N GLU A 180 -2.48 26.09 -6.14
CA GLU A 180 -1.73 26.21 -4.88
C GLU A 180 -0.23 26.33 -5.13
N GLY A 181 0.24 26.14 -6.38
CA GLY A 181 1.66 26.23 -6.73
C GLY A 181 2.52 25.17 -6.06
N VAL A 182 1.92 24.03 -5.69
CA VAL A 182 2.64 22.88 -5.14
C VAL A 182 3.50 22.23 -6.21
N GLU A 183 4.55 21.54 -5.78
CA GLU A 183 5.43 20.77 -6.68
C GLU A 183 4.62 19.74 -7.48
N ASP A 184 4.84 19.71 -8.81
CA ASP A 184 4.11 18.80 -9.69
C ASP A 184 4.66 17.38 -9.53
N PRO A 185 3.86 16.41 -9.03
CA PRO A 185 4.30 15.04 -8.87
C PRO A 185 4.60 14.33 -10.20
N LEU A 186 4.27 14.94 -11.34
CA LEU A 186 4.52 14.43 -12.68
C LEU A 186 5.83 14.93 -13.31
N GLU A 187 6.52 15.89 -12.71
CA GLU A 187 7.79 16.43 -13.22
C GLU A 187 8.95 15.43 -13.10
N ASP A 188 8.97 14.62 -12.03
CA ASP A 188 9.94 13.52 -11.89
C ASP A 188 9.53 12.32 -12.75
N LEU A 189 9.88 12.39 -14.03
CA LEU A 189 9.60 11.34 -15.02
C LEU A 189 10.15 9.96 -14.61
N GLY A 190 11.27 9.91 -13.89
CA GLY A 190 11.87 8.66 -13.42
C GLY A 190 10.99 7.97 -12.38
N THR A 191 10.55 8.74 -11.38
CA THR A 191 9.62 8.25 -10.36
C THR A 191 8.27 7.88 -10.96
N VAL A 192 7.73 8.73 -11.86
CA VAL A 192 6.46 8.47 -12.55
C VAL A 192 6.53 7.17 -13.35
N GLN A 193 7.58 6.97 -14.15
CA GLN A 193 7.76 5.75 -14.93
C GLN A 193 7.79 4.52 -14.02
N GLN A 194 8.55 4.57 -12.94
CA GLN A 194 8.63 3.46 -11.98
C GLN A 194 7.26 3.14 -11.37
N GLN A 195 6.49 4.17 -10.96
CA GLN A 195 5.16 3.98 -10.39
C GLN A 195 4.18 3.40 -11.43
N LEU A 196 4.23 3.85 -12.68
CA LEU A 196 3.41 3.33 -13.76
C LEU A 196 3.74 1.87 -14.10
N GLU A 197 5.02 1.48 -14.07
CA GLU A 197 5.42 0.08 -14.25
C GLU A 197 4.79 -0.81 -13.18
N GLN A 198 4.86 -0.38 -11.91
CA GLN A 198 4.23 -1.10 -10.78
C GLN A 198 2.70 -1.16 -10.95
N LEU A 199 2.07 -0.02 -11.22
CA LEU A 199 0.64 0.11 -11.39
C LEU A 199 0.12 -0.73 -12.55
N SER A 200 0.87 -0.85 -13.65
CA SER A 200 0.48 -1.64 -14.81
C SER A 200 0.29 -3.11 -14.46
N VAL A 201 1.03 -3.64 -13.49
CA VAL A 201 0.83 -5.01 -12.99
C VAL A 201 -0.44 -5.08 -12.14
N VAL A 202 -0.67 -4.08 -11.27
CA VAL A 202 -1.85 -4.03 -10.39
C VAL A 202 -3.14 -3.92 -11.21
N GLY A 203 -3.20 -3.03 -12.20
CA GLY A 203 -4.38 -2.84 -13.04
C GLY A 203 -4.70 -4.05 -13.94
N ARG A 204 -3.68 -4.85 -14.32
CA ARG A 204 -3.90 -6.10 -15.05
C ARG A 204 -4.59 -7.19 -14.22
N CYS A 205 -4.63 -7.06 -12.90
CA CYS A 205 -5.42 -7.95 -12.03
C CYS A 205 -6.88 -8.00 -12.48
N GLU A 206 -7.45 -6.86 -12.86
CA GLU A 206 -8.83 -6.70 -13.30
C GLU A 206 -8.87 -5.78 -14.52
N TYR A 207 -8.21 -6.25 -15.59
CA TYR A 207 -7.94 -5.44 -16.79
C TYR A 207 -9.18 -4.75 -17.36
N GLY A 208 -10.33 -5.46 -17.40
CA GLY A 208 -11.59 -4.89 -17.89
C GLY A 208 -12.05 -3.67 -17.09
N LYS A 209 -11.98 -3.72 -15.75
CA LYS A 209 -12.34 -2.58 -14.88
C LYS A 209 -11.35 -1.43 -15.05
N THR A 210 -10.06 -1.72 -15.17
CA THR A 210 -9.04 -0.69 -15.41
C THR A 210 -9.24 0.01 -16.77
N CYS A 211 -9.53 -0.74 -17.84
CA CYS A 211 -9.83 -0.14 -19.14
C CYS A 211 -11.07 0.75 -19.12
N GLN A 212 -12.16 0.29 -18.52
CA GLN A 212 -13.39 1.09 -18.39
C GLN A 212 -13.13 2.40 -17.65
N LEU A 213 -12.35 2.35 -16.57
CA LEU A 213 -11.95 3.55 -15.83
C LEU A 213 -11.15 4.53 -16.71
N LEU A 214 -10.14 4.04 -17.43
CA LEU A 214 -9.32 4.88 -18.30
C LEU A 214 -10.15 5.52 -19.42
N VAL A 215 -11.02 4.76 -20.08
CA VAL A 215 -11.95 5.27 -21.10
C VAL A 215 -12.83 6.37 -20.52
N ALA A 216 -13.43 6.16 -19.35
CA ALA A 216 -14.26 7.16 -18.70
C ALA A 216 -13.52 8.47 -18.38
N HIS A 217 -12.23 8.41 -18.01
CA HIS A 217 -11.41 9.60 -17.83
C HIS A 217 -11.10 10.32 -19.16
N PHE A 218 -10.75 9.57 -20.20
CA PHE A 218 -10.52 10.15 -21.53
C PHE A 218 -11.78 10.80 -22.11
N ASP A 219 -12.94 10.15 -22.01
CA ASP A 219 -14.21 10.69 -22.50
C ASP A 219 -14.57 11.99 -21.77
N ARG A 220 -14.39 12.04 -20.45
CA ARG A 220 -14.61 13.25 -19.65
C ARG A 220 -13.67 14.39 -20.07
N ALA A 221 -12.39 14.09 -20.27
CA ALA A 221 -11.41 15.08 -20.70
C ALA A 221 -11.73 15.60 -22.11
N ALA A 222 -12.04 14.71 -23.06
CA ALA A 222 -12.41 15.07 -24.42
C ALA A 222 -13.67 15.95 -24.47
N ALA A 223 -14.68 15.64 -23.64
CA ALA A 223 -15.88 16.46 -23.51
C ALA A 223 -15.56 17.87 -22.98
N ALA A 224 -14.74 17.97 -21.93
CA ALA A 224 -14.32 19.27 -21.38
C ALA A 224 -13.55 20.12 -22.40
N TYR A 225 -12.59 19.54 -23.10
CA TYR A 225 -11.84 20.22 -24.17
C TYR A 225 -12.75 20.68 -25.32
N SER A 226 -13.75 19.88 -25.70
CA SER A 226 -14.68 20.24 -26.79
C SER A 226 -15.51 21.48 -26.43
N VAL A 227 -15.90 21.63 -25.17
CA VAL A 227 -16.62 22.81 -24.66
C VAL A 227 -15.71 24.05 -24.68
N GLU A 228 -14.45 23.92 -24.23
CA GLU A 228 -13.49 25.03 -24.20
C GLU A 228 -13.02 25.47 -25.59
N ALA A 229 -12.99 24.57 -26.57
CA ALA A 229 -12.63 24.87 -27.96
C ALA A 229 -13.77 25.54 -28.76
N GLN A 230 -15.01 25.56 -28.24
CA GLN A 230 -16.18 26.20 -28.86
C GLN A 230 -16.88 27.23 -27.94
N PRO A 231 -16.17 28.26 -27.43
CA PRO A 231 -16.76 29.21 -26.47
C PRO A 231 -17.89 30.06 -27.08
N GLN A 232 -17.98 30.15 -28.42
CA GLN A 232 -18.98 30.98 -29.12
C GLN A 232 -20.38 30.34 -29.24
N GLN A 233 -20.56 29.05 -28.96
CA GLN A 233 -21.90 28.44 -28.98
C GLN A 233 -22.69 28.59 -27.66
N ILE A 234 -22.02 28.97 -26.57
CA ILE A 234 -22.66 29.14 -25.25
C ILE A 234 -23.42 30.48 -25.16
N HIS A 235 -23.07 31.47 -25.99
CA HIS A 235 -23.74 32.79 -26.02
C HIS A 235 -25.01 32.85 -26.90
N ILE A 236 -25.45 31.76 -27.53
CA ILE A 236 -26.62 31.76 -28.43
C ILE A 236 -27.90 31.27 -27.71
N LEU A 237 -27.84 31.02 -26.40
CA LEU A 237 -28.98 30.56 -25.59
C LEU A 237 -29.27 31.46 -24.36
N GLN A 238 -28.94 32.75 -24.43
CA GLN A 238 -29.48 33.81 -23.55
C GLN A 238 -30.22 34.84 -24.40
#